data_AF-A0A950SGB9-F1
#
_entry.id   AF-A0A950SGB9-F1
#
_cell.length_a   1.000
_cell.length_b   1.000
_cell.length_c   1.000
_cell.angle_alpha   90.00
_cell.angle_beta   90.00
_cell.angle_gamma   90.00
#
_symmetry.space_group_name_H-M   'P 1'
#
loop_
_entity.id
_entity.type
_entity.pdbx_description
1 polymer ?
#
loop_
_entity_poly.entity_id
_entity_poly.type
_entity_poly.pdbx_seq_one_letter_code
_entity_poly.pdbx_strand_id
1 'polypeptide(L)' 'MTDALIELSERLEAAAQELRAGHLEPEATLALIEECAKLASEASVEVEQRARAALEPLPDLPGQLPLPTA' A
#
# COMPACT_ATOMS: atom_id res chain seq x y z
N MET A 1 0.44 6.57 -11.64
CA MET A 1 0.24 6.53 -10.17
C MET A 1 0.54 5.15 -9.56
N THR A 2 1.25 4.26 -10.24
CA THR A 2 1.72 2.97 -9.70
C THR A 2 3.10 3.05 -9.04
N ASP A 3 3.89 4.08 -9.38
CA ASP A 3 5.27 4.29 -8.89
C ASP A 3 5.43 4.16 -7.39
N ALA A 4 4.63 4.86 -6.58
CA ALA A 4 4.84 4.89 -5.13
C ALA A 4 4.74 3.50 -4.46
N LEU A 5 3.87 2.63 -4.96
CA LEU A 5 3.68 1.28 -4.39
C LEU A 5 4.77 0.32 -4.86
N ILE A 6 5.28 0.54 -6.08
CA ILE A 6 6.43 -0.18 -6.64
C ILE A 6 7.67 0.20 -5.84
N GLU A 7 7.91 1.49 -5.61
CA GLU A 7 9.04 2.00 -4.83
C GLU A 7 9.02 1.48 -3.38
N LEU A 8 7.85 1.49 -2.72
CA LEU A 8 7.70 0.91 -1.38
C LEU A 8 8.01 -0.60 -1.37
N SER A 9 7.58 -1.33 -2.41
CA SER A 9 7.82 -2.78 -2.52
C SER A 9 9.29 -3.09 -2.80
N GLU A 10 9.95 -2.31 -3.66
CA GLU A 10 11.38 -2.46 -3.94
C GLU A 10 12.24 -2.21 -2.70
N ARG A 11 11.91 -1.17 -1.92
CA ARG A 11 12.59 -0.88 -0.66
C ARG A 11 12.40 -1.98 0.38
N LEU A 12 11.18 -2.53 0.48
CA LEU A 12 10.89 -3.65 1.37
C LEU A 12 11.66 -4.92 0.96
N GLU A 13 11.72 -5.22 -0.34
CA GLU A 13 12.48 -6.36 -0.86
C GLU A 13 13.98 -6.23 -0.56
N ALA A 14 14.55 -5.04 -0.76
CA ALA A 14 15.95 -4.76 -0.45
C ALA A 14 16.25 -4.95 1.04
N ALA A 15 15.42 -4.41 1.93
CA ALA A 15 15.58 -4.60 3.37
C ALA A 15 15.45 -6.10 3.76
N ALA A 16 14.47 -6.81 3.20
CA ALA A 16 14.30 -8.24 3.45
C ALA A 16 15.47 -9.08 2.93
N GLN A 17 16.14 -8.66 1.85
CA GLN A 17 17.36 -9.32 1.36
C GLN A 17 18.53 -9.13 2.33
N GLU A 18 18.74 -7.91 2.85
CA GLU A 18 19.78 -7.63 3.84
C GLU A 18 19.57 -8.40 5.15
N LEU A 19 18.31 -8.49 5.63
CA LEU A 19 17.95 -9.34 6.77
C LEU A 19 18.28 -10.82 6.54
N ARG A 20 17.95 -11.34 5.35
CA ARG A 20 18.22 -12.73 4.97
C ARG A 20 19.70 -13.02 4.78
N ALA A 21 20.50 -12.03 4.40
CA ALA A 21 21.94 -12.16 4.27
C ALA A 21 22.61 -12.47 5.61
N GLY A 22 22.02 -12.04 6.74
CA GLY A 22 22.44 -12.44 8.07
C GLY A 22 23.79 -11.84 8.52
N HIS A 23 24.25 -10.78 7.85
CA HIS A 23 25.50 -10.08 8.17
C HIS A 23 25.28 -8.82 9.02
N LEU A 24 24.07 -8.65 9.58
CA LEU A 24 23.68 -7.46 10.33
C LEU A 24 23.86 -7.69 11.83
N GLU A 25 24.39 -6.68 12.51
CA GLU A 25 24.42 -6.65 13.96
C GLU A 25 22.98 -6.67 14.54
N PRO A 26 22.78 -7.14 15.78
CA PRO A 26 21.43 -7.27 16.37
C PRO A 26 20.63 -5.97 16.39
N GLU A 27 21.27 -4.84 16.71
CA GLU A 27 20.62 -3.53 16.70
C GLU A 27 20.26 -3.07 15.28
N ALA A 28 21.13 -3.32 14.31
CA ALA A 28 20.88 -3.01 12.90
C ALA A 28 19.74 -3.89 12.34
N THR A 29 19.68 -5.15 12.74
CA THR A 29 18.60 -6.09 12.43
C THR A 29 17.27 -5.58 12.97
N LEU A 30 17.24 -5.12 14.23
CA LEU A 30 16.03 -4.59 14.85
C LEU A 30 15.52 -3.33 14.11
N ALA A 31 16.43 -2.40 13.81
CA ALA A 31 16.11 -1.21 13.05
C ALA A 31 15.56 -1.53 11.65
N LEU A 32 16.12 -2.54 10.97
CA LEU A 32 15.65 -2.96 9.65
C LEU A 32 14.26 -3.62 9.71
N ILE A 33 13.96 -4.37 10.77
CA ILE A 33 12.63 -4.97 11.00
C ILE A 33 11.59 -3.87 11.24
N GLU A 34 11.91 -2.86 12.03
CA GLU A 34 11.05 -1.70 12.24
C GLU A 34 10.79 -0.92 10.94
N GLU A 35 11.83 -0.74 10.12
CA GLU A 35 11.70 -0.12 8.80
C GLU A 35 10.79 -0.96 7.87
N CYS A 36 10.97 -2.28 7.84
CA CYS A 36 10.09 -3.18 7.08
C CYS A 36 8.62 -3.07 7.53
N ALA A 37 8.38 -3.02 8.85
CA ALA A 37 7.04 -2.89 9.41
C ALA A 37 6.40 -1.55 9.02
N LYS A 38 7.18 -0.47 9.02
CA LYS A 38 6.72 0.86 8.59
C LYS A 38 6.36 0.87 7.10
N LEU A 39 7.24 0.35 6.24
CA LEU A 39 7.00 0.27 4.79
C LEU A 39 5.77 -0.57 4.46
N ALA A 40 5.59 -1.71 5.14
CA ALA A 40 4.42 -2.57 4.96
C ALA A 40 3.11 -1.88 5.39
N SER A 41 3.14 -1.10 6.47
CA SER A 41 1.99 -0.30 6.92
C SER A 41 1.63 0.78 5.90
N GLU A 42 2.62 1.53 5.40
CA GLU A 42 2.42 2.55 4.37
C GLU A 42 1.84 1.96 3.07
N ALA A 43 2.39 0.83 2.61
CA ALA A 43 1.87 0.13 1.44
C ALA A 43 0.42 -0.36 1.65
N SER A 44 0.09 -0.85 2.85
CA SER A 44 -1.27 -1.31 3.18
C SER A 44 -2.28 -0.17 3.14
N VAL A 45 -1.92 1.00 3.67
CA VAL A 45 -2.77 2.20 3.61
C VAL A 45 -3.00 2.62 2.16
N GLU A 46 -1.95 2.65 1.33
CA GLU A 46 -2.07 2.99 -0.09
C GLU A 46 -2.96 2.01 -0.86
N VAL A 47 -2.83 0.69 -0.60
CA VAL A 47 -3.72 -0.32 -1.19
C VAL A 47 -5.16 -0.12 -0.74
N GLU A 48 -5.39 0.13 0.55
CA GLU A 48 -6.74 0.33 1.08
C GLU A 48 -7.40 1.59 0.51
N GLN A 49 -6.66 2.69 0.41
CA GLN A 49 -7.14 3.93 -0.21
C GLN A 49 -7.53 3.71 -1.68
N ARG A 50 -6.73 2.95 -2.43
CA ARG A 50 -7.04 2.60 -3.82
C ARG A 50 -8.25 1.66 -3.92
N ALA A 51 -8.36 0.69 -3.02
CA ALA A 51 -9.49 -0.22 -2.97
C ALA A 51 -10.80 0.54 -2.67
N ARG A 52 -10.75 1.51 -1.73
CA ARG A 52 -11.87 2.41 -1.43
C ARG A 52 -12.21 3.30 -2.61
N ALA A 53 -11.22 3.94 -3.24
CA ALA A 53 -11.43 4.79 -4.42
C ALA A 53 -12.02 4.01 -5.61
N ALA A 54 -11.66 2.73 -5.77
CA ALA A 54 -12.24 1.87 -6.81
C ALA A 54 -13.70 1.46 -6.50
N LEU A 55 -14.11 1.51 -5.23
CA LEU A 55 -15.46 1.19 -4.75
C LEU A 55 -16.35 2.43 -4.59
N GLU A 56 -15.79 3.64 -4.63
CA GLU A 56 -16.59 4.86 -4.59
C GLU A 56 -17.55 4.88 -5.79
N PRO A 57 -18.88 4.97 -5.56
CA PRO A 57 -19.83 5.04 -6.65
C PRO A 57 -19.54 6.30 -7.46
N LEU A 58 -19.50 6.14 -8.79
CA LEU A 58 -19.38 7.27 -9.71
C LEU A 58 -20.45 8.30 -9.33
N PRO A 59 -20.10 9.60 -9.23
CA PRO A 59 -21.08 10.63 -8.96
C PRO A 59 -22.22 10.52 -9.98
N ASP A 60 -23.47 10.64 -9.51
CA ASP A 60 -24.66 10.57 -10.36
C ASP A 60 -24.44 11.41 -11.61
N LEU A 61 -24.34 10.75 -12.77
CA LEU A 61 -24.24 11.42 -14.05
C LEU A 61 -25.48 12.31 -14.19
N PRO A 62 -25.33 13.60 -14.55
CA PRO A 62 -26.47 14.48 -14.76
C PRO A 62 -27.33 13.90 -15.89
N GLY A 63 -28.44 13.25 -15.53
CA GLY A 63 -29.29 12.49 -16.44
C GLY A 63 -29.96 11.24 -15.85
N GLN A 64 -29.56 10.75 -14.67
CA GLN A 64 -30.25 9.64 -14.01
C GLN A 64 -31.49 10.12 -13.26
N LEU A 65 -32.61 10.28 -13.98
CA LEU A 65 -33.92 10.39 -13.34
C LEU A 65 -34.28 9.03 -12.70
N PRO A 66 -34.73 8.99 -11.44
CA PRO A 66 -35.23 7.75 -10.84
C PRO A 66 -36.40 7.24 -11.68
N LEU A 67 -36.31 6.01 -12.17
CA LEU A 67 -37.43 5.36 -12.87
C LEU A 67 -38.60 5.23 -11.87
N PRO A 68 -39.81 5.67 -12.23
CA PRO A 68 -40.96 5.55 -11.34
C PRO A 68 -41.27 4.06 -11.15
N THR A 69 -41.18 3.60 -9.89
CA THR A 69 -41.70 2.30 -9.47
C THR A 69 -43.22 2.32 -9.65
N ALA A 70 -43.73 1.49 -10.56
CA ALA A 70 -45.16 1.23 -10.74
C ALA A 70 -45.66 0.19 -9.74
#